data_AF-A0A832Q8R7-F1
#
_entry.id   AF-A0A832Q8R7-F1
#
_cell.length_a   1.000
_cell.length_b   1.000
_cell.length_c   1.000
_cell.angle_alpha   90.00
_cell.angle_beta   90.00
_cell.angle_gamma   90.00
#
_symmetry.space_group_name_H-M   'P 1'
#
loop_
_entity.id
_entity.type
_entity.pdbx_description
1 polymer ?
#
loop_
_entity_poly.entity_id
_entity_poly.type
_entity_poly.pdbx_seq_one_letter_code
_entity_poly.pdbx_strand_id
1 'polypeptide(L)' 'QGKLARSDKQATSGLGLAIAMEYSHANGGHIEALESSTGAHFRLILPEAHTRSTPYEED' A
#
# COMPACT_ATOMS: atom_id res chain seq x y z
N GLN A 1 -35.57 -9.95 -9.10
CA GLN A 1 -34.99 -8.90 -8.22
C GLN A 1 -33.66 -9.42 -7.70
N GLY A 2 -32.54 -8.89 -8.20
CA GLY A 2 -31.19 -9.36 -7.86
C GLY A 2 -30.72 -8.76 -6.54
N LYS A 3 -30.25 -9.61 -5.61
CA LYS A 3 -29.73 -9.20 -4.31
C LYS A 3 -28.41 -8.45 -4.52
N LEU A 4 -28.37 -7.19 -4.09
CA LEU A 4 -27.15 -6.44 -3.89
C LEU A 4 -26.32 -7.15 -2.82
N ALA A 5 -25.30 -7.89 -3.24
CA ALA A 5 -24.25 -8.36 -2.35
C ALA A 5 -23.42 -7.15 -1.91
N ARG A 6 -23.92 -6.39 -0.92
CA ARG A 6 -23.07 -5.48 -0.16
C ARG A 6 -22.22 -6.31 0.79
N SER A 7 -21.13 -6.85 0.26
CA SER A 7 -20.06 -7.46 1.03
C SER A 7 -18.86 -6.51 1.02
N ASP A 8 -19.02 -5.30 1.56
CA ASP A 8 -18.05 -4.21 1.29
C ASP A 8 -17.51 -3.46 2.50
N LYS A 9 -17.56 -4.03 3.71
CA LYS A 9 -16.84 -3.43 4.83
C LYS A 9 -16.17 -4.50 5.68
N GLN A 10 -14.84 -4.49 5.68
CA GLN A 10 -13.94 -5.09 6.71
C GLN A 10 -13.52 -6.57 6.62
N ALA A 11 -13.42 -7.17 5.43
CA ALA A 11 -12.78 -8.49 5.29
C ALA A 11 -11.40 -8.45 4.61
N THR A 12 -10.74 -7.28 4.56
CA THR A 12 -9.39 -7.12 4.00
C THR A 12 -8.27 -7.18 5.05
N SER A 13 -8.57 -7.36 6.34
CA SER A 13 -7.58 -7.30 7.43
C SER A 13 -6.80 -8.60 7.61
N GLY A 14 -6.20 -9.13 6.55
CA GLY A 14 -5.17 -10.16 6.70
C GLY A 14 -3.95 -9.55 7.41
N LEU A 15 -3.28 -10.33 8.27
CA LEU A 15 -2.04 -9.92 8.95
C LEU A 15 -1.01 -9.32 7.97
N GLY A 16 -0.91 -9.90 6.77
CA GLY A 16 -0.01 -9.38 5.72
C GLY A 16 -0.33 -7.95 5.27
N LEU A 17 -1.61 -7.57 5.18
CA LEU A 17 -1.98 -6.20 4.83
C LEU A 17 -1.69 -5.24 5.99
N ALA A 18 -1.93 -5.67 7.23
CA ALA A 18 -1.63 -4.86 8.42
C ALA A 18 -0.12 -4.56 8.52
N ILE A 19 0.72 -5.57 8.30
CA ILE A 19 2.18 -5.41 8.25
C ILE A 19 2.59 -4.44 7.14
N ALA A 20 2.03 -4.61 5.94
CA ALA A 20 2.35 -3.74 4.80
C ALA A 20 1.95 -2.27 5.07
N MET A 21 0.79 -2.04 5.69
CA MET A 21 0.33 -0.71 6.09
C MET A 21 1.31 -0.09 7.10
N GLU A 22 1.66 -0.82 8.16
CA GLU A 22 2.61 -0.35 9.18
C GLU A 22 3.98 0.01 8.58
N TYR A 23 4.52 -0.87 7.73
CA TYR A 23 5.80 -0.62 7.04
C TYR A 23 5.72 0.60 6.12
N SER A 24 4.63 0.74 5.36
CA SER A 24 4.47 1.89 4.47
C SER A 24 4.44 3.21 5.25
N HIS A 25 3.67 3.26 6.35
CA HIS A 25 3.57 4.42 7.23
C HIS A 25 4.92 4.77 7.86
N ALA A 26 5.68 3.78 8.32
CA ALA A 26 7.01 3.99 8.88
C ALA A 26 8.01 4.63 7.89
N ASN A 27 7.75 4.50 6.58
CA ASN A 27 8.56 5.10 5.51
C ASN A 27 7.92 6.37 4.92
N GLY A 28 6.91 6.95 5.58
CA GLY A 28 6.20 8.14 5.10
C GLY A 28 5.31 7.89 3.89
N GLY A 29 5.06 6.62 3.55
CA GLY A 29 4.12 6.21 2.51
C GLY A 29 2.77 5.79 3.08
N HIS A 30 1.90 5.29 2.21
CA HIS A 30 0.60 4.72 2.57
C HIS A 30 0.08 3.76 1.50
N ILE A 31 -0.94 2.96 1.85
CA ILE A 31 -1.58 2.00 0.94
C ILE A 31 -3.05 2.39 0.71
N GLU A 32 -3.47 2.40 -0.55
CA GLU A 32 -4.87 2.59 -0.97
C GLU A 32 -5.44 1.29 -1.53
N ALA A 33 -6.66 0.93 -1.14
CA ALA A 33 -7.39 -0.15 -1.81
C ALA A 33 -7.99 0.37 -3.12
N LEU A 34 -7.86 -0.41 -4.19
CA LEU A 34 -8.43 -0.09 -5.49
C LEU A 34 -9.66 -0.95 -5.74
N GLU A 35 -10.73 -0.33 -6.26
CA GLU A 35 -11.85 -1.08 -6.81
C GLU A 35 -11.34 -1.93 -7.99
N SER A 36 -11.63 -3.23 -7.94
CA SER A 36 -11.27 -4.17 -8.99
C SER A 36 -12.43 -5.12 -9.24
N SER A 37 -12.71 -5.40 -10.51
CA SER A 37 -13.68 -6.43 -10.90
C SER A 37 -13.17 -7.85 -10.65
N THR A 38 -11.88 -8.02 -10.33
CA THR A 38 -11.22 -9.31 -10.11
C THR A 38 -10.10 -9.21 -9.07
N GLY A 39 -10.18 -10.00 -8.00
CA GLY A 39 -9.13 -10.06 -6.98
C GLY A 39 -9.03 -8.80 -6.10
N ALA A 40 -8.03 -8.79 -5.21
CA ALA A 40 -7.76 -7.67 -4.32
C ALA A 40 -6.58 -6.85 -4.86
N HIS A 41 -6.82 -5.57 -5.15
CA HIS A 41 -5.81 -4.66 -5.69
C HIS A 41 -5.51 -3.55 -4.69
N PHE A 42 -4.23 -3.22 -4.56
CA PHE A 42 -3.73 -2.18 -3.67
C PHE A 42 -2.71 -1.32 -4.41
N ARG A 43 -2.70 -0.02 -4.11
CA ARG A 43 -1.68 0.92 -4.55
C ARG A 43 -0.84 1.31 -3.35
N LEU A 44 0.47 1.12 -3.45
CA LEU A 44 1.45 1.63 -2.48
C LEU A 44 1.98 2.97 -2.99
N ILE A 45 1.90 3.99 -2.15
CA ILE A 45 2.45 5.33 -2.41
C ILE A 45 3.62 5.52 -1.44
N LEU A 46 4.77 5.91 -1.99
CA LEU A 46 6.00 6.17 -1.22
C LEU A 46 6.50 7.59 -1.55
N PRO A 47 7.13 8.28 -0.60
CA PRO A 47 7.84 9.53 -0.89
C PRO A 47 8.95 9.30 -1.92
N GLU A 48 9.27 10.33 -2.71
CA GLU A 48 10.47 10.28 -3.54
C GLU A 48 11.69 10.07 -2.64
N ALA A 49 12.51 9.08 -2.99
CA ALA A 49 13.78 8.91 -2.32
C ALA A 49 14.64 10.14 -2.66
N HIS A 50 14.97 10.95 -1.65
CA HIS A 50 16.14 11.80 -1.77
C HIS A 50 17.33 10.87 -1.93
N THR A 51 17.77 10.66 -3.16
CA THR A 51 19.03 10.00 -3.48
C THR A 51 20.09 10.76 -2.71
N ARG A 52 20.54 10.20 -1.58
CA ARG A 52 21.73 10.71 -0.90
C ARG A 52 22.87 10.45 -1.87
N SER A 53 23.21 11.45 -2.66
CA SER A 53 24.45 11.47 -3.43
C SER A 53 25.58 11.39 -2.40
N THR A 54 26.10 10.20 -2.16
CA THR A 54 27.40 10.06 -1.51
C THR A 54 28.41 10.64 -2.49
N PRO A 55 29.11 11.75 -2.17
CA PRO A 55 30.22 12.16 -3.01
C PRO A 55 31.27 11.05 -2.91
N TYR A 56 31.70 10.52 -4.05
CA TYR A 56 32.86 9.65 -4.11
C TYR A 56 34.04 10.44 -3.53
N GLU A 57 34.65 9.96 -2.44
CA GLU A 57 35.98 10.43 -2.05
C GLU A 57 36.97 9.83 -3.05
N GLU A 58 37.51 10.69 -3.92
CA GLU A 58 38.71 10.37 -4.70
C GLU A 58 39.91 10.56 -3.77
N ASP A 59 40.59 9.46 -3.42
CA ASP A 59 41.96 9.46 -2.87
C ASP A 59 42.99 9.66 -4.00
#